data_AF-A0A4R5QAC3-F1
#
_entry.id   AF-A0A4R5QAC3-F1
#
_cell.length_a   1.000
_cell.length_b   1.000
_cell.length_c   1.000
_cell.angle_alpha   90.00
_cell.angle_beta   90.00
_cell.angle_gamma   90.00
#
_symmetry.space_group_name_H-M   'P 1'
#
loop_
_entity.id
_entity.type
_entity.pdbx_description
1 polymer ?
#
loop_
_entity_poly.entity_id
_entity_poly.type
_entity_poly.pdbx_seq_one_letter_code
_entity_poly.pdbx_strand_id
1 'polypeptide(L)'
;MSSSSSDEMPVEEALRELDAELLALIRRGLERRTTSISSFGAIITGNAYQSVNLRGEIATGFRRSDPELFAGIPLQGKRFIDLGCNYGEKTRLAALAGAEYAEGVEYEEYFVRIGGLLSTYNRAFNVVVRQGDITQPGCVRADFDVGACFSAFVYLRQNLDEVLSRIRKLFILETHAMEAGWFEQYIPPVAASLPHWILYGFSDHGRGLETQRRAQIAFAREKEDAGLVAINRAAALSLTHSDVRSLSLPNSRRAQTLMGNRGRSRLLFGELRNSIATLGSHDQSELRELLRSALPQLDEIRIAYGQTKTHFGTDYYWRVLFDGIVHYLENLGLTPANPYLIFMRELVSQGAYDAGMTYELATEERAIARLAPRLERIVSILLTKAIPSPLVIFNPLAVPGLTREGYTPQDSQLDEHIHIEGRGEYRIQYIDGNHRLAAMWLSGASSCPVLPVWTNIFGLDKTSFAVFADSDKQDRLLVPLLAKSVLQL
;
A
#
# COMPACT_ATOMS: atom_id res chain seq x y z
N MET A 1 4.16 46.28 -57.29
CA MET A 1 3.63 45.13 -56.54
C MET A 1 4.82 44.27 -56.11
N SER A 2 5.33 44.45 -54.89
CA SER A 2 6.23 43.47 -54.25
C SER A 2 5.51 42.97 -53.01
N SER A 3 5.03 41.73 -53.08
CA SER A 3 4.48 41.01 -51.95
C SER A 3 5.56 40.89 -50.88
N SER A 4 5.39 41.59 -49.75
CA SER A 4 6.13 41.31 -48.53
C SER A 4 5.84 39.87 -48.11
N SER A 5 6.79 38.96 -48.34
CA SER A 5 6.79 37.66 -47.67
C SER A 5 6.86 37.94 -46.18
N SER A 6 5.79 37.68 -45.45
CA SER A 6 5.75 37.87 -44.01
C SER A 6 6.83 36.98 -43.37
N ASP A 7 7.63 37.60 -42.49
CA ASP A 7 8.55 36.94 -41.54
C ASP A 7 7.73 36.16 -40.49
N GLU A 8 6.92 35.21 -40.95
CA GLU A 8 6.13 34.35 -40.07
C GLU A 8 7.01 33.19 -39.60
N MET A 9 7.44 33.28 -38.35
CA MET A 9 8.16 32.21 -37.67
C MET A 9 7.26 30.95 -37.60
N PRO A 10 7.80 29.76 -37.93
CA PRO A 10 7.10 28.50 -37.73
C PRO A 10 6.66 28.32 -36.27
N VAL A 11 5.45 27.81 -36.04
CA VAL A 11 4.88 27.60 -34.69
C VAL A 11 5.82 26.77 -33.80
N GLU A 12 6.48 25.77 -34.36
CA GLU A 12 7.43 24.91 -33.63
C GLU A 12 8.67 25.65 -33.14
N GLU A 13 9.10 26.69 -33.87
CA GLU A 13 10.21 27.56 -33.49
C GLU A 13 9.76 28.56 -32.43
N ALA A 14 8.60 29.19 -32.60
CA ALA A 14 8.00 30.08 -31.61
C ALA A 14 7.75 29.38 -30.26
N LEU A 15 7.29 28.12 -30.29
CA LEU A 15 7.10 27.31 -29.08
C LEU A 15 8.44 26.97 -28.39
N ARG A 16 9.50 26.73 -29.16
CA ARG A 16 10.84 26.46 -28.61
C ARG A 16 11.41 27.69 -27.92
N GLU A 17 11.28 28.87 -28.54
CA GLU A 17 11.70 30.14 -27.93
C GLU A 17 10.92 30.42 -26.64
N LEU A 18 9.59 30.29 -26.68
CA LEU A 18 8.74 30.48 -25.50
C LEU A 18 9.09 29.51 -24.36
N ASP A 19 9.33 28.23 -24.67
CA ASP A 19 9.74 27.24 -23.68
C ASP A 19 11.09 27.62 -23.02
N ALA A 20 12.05 28.14 -23.79
CA ALA A 20 13.34 28.58 -23.28
C ALA A 20 13.21 29.82 -22.37
N GLU A 21 12.39 30.79 -22.76
CA GLU A 21 12.12 31.99 -21.96
C GLU A 21 11.43 31.65 -20.63
N LEU A 22 10.42 30.76 -20.68
CA LEU A 22 9.72 30.26 -19.50
C LEU A 22 10.67 29.53 -18.55
N LEU A 23 11.51 28.64 -19.07
CA LEU A 23 12.50 27.91 -18.26
C LEU A 23 13.47 28.88 -17.56
N ALA A 24 13.98 29.88 -18.28
CA ALA A 24 14.87 30.88 -17.72
C ALA A 24 14.19 31.71 -16.61
N LEU A 25 12.92 32.09 -16.80
CA LEU A 25 12.13 32.79 -15.78
C LEU A 25 11.91 31.92 -14.53
N ILE A 26 11.55 30.65 -14.73
CA ILE A 26 11.33 29.69 -13.64
C ILE A 26 12.61 29.52 -12.83
N ARG A 27 13.76 29.26 -13.47
CA ARG A 27 15.05 29.09 -12.78
C ARG A 27 15.41 30.31 -11.94
N ARG A 28 15.30 31.52 -12.50
CA ARG A 28 15.52 32.77 -11.74
C ARG A 28 14.57 32.91 -10.54
N GLY A 29 13.32 32.45 -10.69
CA GLY A 29 12.34 32.45 -9.60
C GLY A 29 12.73 31.51 -8.47
N LEU A 30 13.10 30.28 -8.81
CA LEU A 30 13.52 29.24 -7.85
C LEU A 30 14.81 29.61 -7.11
N GLU A 31 15.73 30.35 -7.74
CA GLU A 31 17.00 30.80 -7.16
C GLU A 31 16.87 32.02 -6.24
N ARG A 32 15.79 32.79 -6.38
CA ARG A 32 15.57 33.97 -5.53
C ARG A 32 15.49 33.53 -4.08
N ARG A 33 15.99 34.29 -3.12
CA ARG A 33 15.71 34.04 -1.69
C ARG A 33 14.53 34.89 -1.28
N THR A 34 13.43 34.27 -0.87
CA THR A 34 12.28 34.98 -0.31
C THR A 34 12.02 34.53 1.12
N THR A 35 11.47 35.47 1.90
CA THR A 35 10.98 35.22 3.25
C THR A 35 9.47 35.13 3.15
N SER A 36 8.90 33.99 3.48
CA SER A 36 7.46 33.80 3.59
C SER A 36 7.08 33.69 5.05
N ILE A 37 6.00 34.35 5.46
CA ILE A 37 5.55 34.41 6.85
C ILE A 37 4.20 33.72 6.92
N SER A 38 4.11 32.60 7.65
CA SER A 38 2.86 31.84 7.74
C SER A 38 1.74 32.69 8.33
N SER A 39 0.54 32.55 7.76
CA SER A 39 -0.68 33.23 8.25
C SER A 39 -1.01 32.84 9.69
N PHE A 40 -0.57 31.65 10.13
CA PHE A 40 -0.71 31.16 11.48
C PHE A 40 0.64 31.16 12.21
N GLY A 41 0.74 31.92 13.31
CA GLY A 41 1.93 31.96 14.17
C GLY A 41 3.11 32.78 13.64
N ALA A 42 2.99 33.43 12.49
CA ALA A 42 4.02 34.25 11.86
C ALA A 42 5.38 33.53 11.70
N ILE A 43 5.34 32.23 11.43
CA ILE A 43 6.54 31.40 11.28
C ILE A 43 7.22 31.80 9.97
N ILE A 44 8.46 32.23 10.09
CA ILE A 44 9.29 32.57 8.93
C ILE A 44 9.76 31.28 8.26
N THR A 45 9.36 31.10 7.00
CA THR A 45 9.75 30.00 6.14
C THR A 45 10.45 30.53 4.88
N GLY A 46 11.35 29.74 4.30
CA GLY A 46 12.08 30.08 3.08
C GLY A 46 11.53 29.35 1.85
N ASN A 47 12.04 29.70 0.67
CA ASN A 47 11.47 29.29 -0.62
C ASN A 47 12.21 28.16 -1.38
N ALA A 48 13.15 27.49 -0.73
CA ALA A 48 13.87 26.32 -1.29
C ALA A 48 13.33 24.98 -0.75
N TYR A 49 12.02 24.90 -0.49
CA TYR A 49 11.48 23.80 0.31
C TYR A 49 11.28 22.49 -0.48
N GLN A 50 10.94 22.55 -1.77
CA GLN A 50 10.52 21.38 -2.55
C GLN A 50 11.22 21.31 -3.90
N SER A 51 11.70 20.11 -4.28
CA SER A 51 12.16 19.84 -5.64
C SER A 51 11.02 19.97 -6.66
N VAL A 52 11.33 20.46 -7.86
CA VAL A 52 10.36 20.59 -8.95
C VAL A 52 10.88 19.92 -10.22
N ASN A 53 9.99 19.28 -10.98
CA ASN A 53 10.31 18.68 -12.27
C ASN A 53 10.18 19.72 -13.39
N LEU A 54 11.17 19.76 -14.28
CA LEU A 54 11.25 20.60 -15.47
C LEU A 54 11.38 19.70 -16.71
N ARG A 55 10.27 19.08 -17.14
CA ARG A 55 10.21 18.11 -18.27
C ARG A 55 11.29 17.01 -18.23
N GLY A 56 11.51 16.41 -17.06
CA GLY A 56 12.45 15.32 -16.84
C GLY A 56 13.73 15.73 -16.09
N GLU A 57 14.03 17.04 -16.01
CA GLU A 57 15.12 17.55 -15.18
C GLU A 57 14.59 17.90 -13.78
N ILE A 58 15.22 17.38 -12.72
CA ILE A 58 14.82 17.67 -11.33
C ILE A 58 15.64 18.86 -10.81
N ALA A 59 15.00 20.03 -10.68
CA ALA A 59 15.55 21.13 -9.91
C ALA A 59 15.43 20.81 -8.42
N THR A 60 16.56 20.57 -7.74
CA THR A 60 16.54 20.00 -6.39
C THR A 60 16.25 21.04 -5.32
N GLY A 61 15.24 20.78 -4.48
CA GLY A 61 14.96 21.50 -3.25
C GLY A 61 15.34 20.72 -1.99
N PHE A 62 14.94 21.23 -0.82
CA PHE A 62 15.16 20.55 0.46
C PHE A 62 14.45 19.18 0.53
N ARG A 63 13.19 19.13 0.10
CA ARG A 63 12.43 17.88 -0.08
C ARG A 63 12.67 17.30 -1.46
N ARG A 64 13.01 16.01 -1.50
CA ARG A 64 13.13 15.25 -2.73
C ARG A 64 11.76 15.10 -3.38
N SER A 65 11.74 15.04 -4.71
CA SER A 65 10.55 14.59 -5.43
C SER A 65 10.39 13.09 -5.20
N ASP A 66 9.16 12.66 -4.94
CA ASP A 66 8.79 11.26 -4.76
C ASP A 66 7.73 10.92 -5.82
N PRO A 67 8.15 10.34 -6.96
CA PRO A 67 7.21 9.97 -8.02
C PRO A 67 6.24 8.86 -7.58
N GLU A 68 6.53 8.15 -6.49
CA GLU A 68 5.72 7.04 -5.96
C GLU A 68 4.82 7.48 -4.78
N LEU A 69 4.73 8.79 -4.51
CA LEU A 69 3.91 9.37 -3.44
C LEU A 69 2.44 8.91 -3.50
N PHE A 70 1.90 8.81 -4.72
CA PHE A 70 0.52 8.40 -4.97
C PHE A 70 0.40 6.91 -5.35
N ALA A 71 1.47 6.11 -5.23
CA ALA A 71 1.39 4.68 -5.46
C ALA A 71 0.33 4.06 -4.54
N GLY A 72 -0.71 3.48 -5.15
CA GLY A 72 -1.85 2.89 -4.47
C GLY A 72 -3.09 3.78 -4.33
N ILE A 73 -2.99 5.07 -4.65
CA ILE A 73 -4.10 6.01 -4.56
C ILE A 73 -4.89 6.02 -5.90
N PRO A 74 -6.21 5.79 -5.90
CA PRO A 74 -7.01 5.69 -7.12
C PRO A 74 -7.34 7.08 -7.69
N LEU A 75 -6.38 7.73 -8.35
CA LEU A 75 -6.54 9.08 -8.90
C LEU A 75 -7.15 9.12 -10.31
N GLN A 76 -7.19 8.00 -11.03
CA GLN A 76 -7.68 7.96 -12.41
C GLN A 76 -9.10 8.54 -12.52
N GLY A 77 -9.25 9.60 -13.32
CA GLY A 77 -10.54 10.27 -13.56
C GLY A 77 -11.11 10.96 -12.32
N LYS A 78 -10.26 11.34 -11.35
CA LYS A 78 -10.67 11.99 -10.10
C LYS A 78 -10.33 13.47 -10.07
N ARG A 79 -11.10 14.21 -9.28
CA ARG A 79 -10.77 15.59 -8.88
C ARG A 79 -9.92 15.54 -7.61
N PHE A 80 -8.74 16.14 -7.68
CA PHE A 80 -7.75 16.16 -6.60
C PHE A 80 -7.52 17.59 -6.08
N ILE A 81 -7.33 17.75 -4.77
CA ILE A 81 -6.90 19.02 -4.16
C ILE A 81 -5.70 18.82 -3.22
N ASP A 82 -4.70 19.69 -3.32
CA ASP A 82 -3.47 19.74 -2.51
C ASP A 82 -3.47 21.01 -1.64
N LEU A 83 -3.53 20.84 -0.32
CA LEU A 83 -3.69 21.92 0.65
C LEU A 83 -2.34 22.28 1.26
N GLY A 84 -1.88 23.51 0.98
CA GLY A 84 -0.52 23.95 1.30
C GLY A 84 0.48 23.42 0.28
N CYS A 85 0.17 23.60 -1.01
CA CYS A 85 0.86 22.91 -2.10
C CYS A 85 2.23 23.48 -2.47
N ASN A 86 2.65 24.62 -1.88
CA ASN A 86 3.86 25.33 -2.26
C ASN A 86 3.83 25.63 -3.78
N TYR A 87 4.88 25.27 -4.54
CA TYR A 87 4.92 25.40 -6.01
C TYR A 87 3.98 24.43 -6.77
N GLY A 88 3.23 23.56 -6.09
CA GLY A 88 2.25 22.64 -6.69
C GLY A 88 2.85 21.38 -7.33
N GLU A 89 4.03 20.93 -6.90
CA GLU A 89 4.66 19.75 -7.51
C GLU A 89 3.87 18.46 -7.24
N LYS A 90 3.36 18.30 -6.01
CA LYS A 90 2.51 17.15 -5.67
C LYS A 90 1.15 17.23 -6.38
N THR A 91 0.63 18.44 -6.61
CA THR A 91 -0.53 18.67 -7.48
C THR A 91 -0.28 18.17 -8.91
N ARG A 92 0.89 18.47 -9.50
CA ARG A 92 1.27 17.96 -10.83
C ARG A 92 1.49 16.45 -10.84
N LEU A 93 2.10 15.87 -9.80
CA LEU A 93 2.25 14.42 -9.66
C LEU A 93 0.88 13.71 -9.58
N ALA A 94 -0.12 14.32 -8.95
CA ALA A 94 -1.48 13.77 -8.93
C ALA A 94 -2.11 13.76 -10.33
N ALA A 95 -1.91 14.81 -11.12
CA ALA A 95 -2.35 14.85 -12.52
C ALA A 95 -1.63 13.78 -13.38
N LEU A 96 -0.31 13.62 -13.20
CA LEU A 96 0.46 12.55 -13.85
C LEU A 96 -0.01 11.15 -13.45
N ALA A 97 -0.49 10.98 -12.22
CA ALA A 97 -1.10 9.74 -11.73
C ALA A 97 -2.55 9.51 -12.22
N GLY A 98 -3.06 10.36 -13.13
CA GLY A 98 -4.34 10.17 -13.80
C GLY A 98 -5.50 11.00 -13.27
N ALA A 99 -5.27 11.94 -12.33
CA ALA A 99 -6.30 12.88 -11.92
C ALA A 99 -6.77 13.70 -13.14
N GLU A 100 -8.09 13.77 -13.33
CA GLU A 100 -8.70 14.55 -14.41
C GLU A 100 -8.46 16.04 -14.19
N TYR A 101 -8.53 16.46 -12.93
CA TYR A 101 -8.32 17.83 -12.50
C TYR A 101 -7.58 17.84 -11.15
N ALA A 102 -6.54 18.66 -11.04
CA ALA A 102 -5.78 18.80 -9.80
C ALA A 102 -5.62 20.27 -9.41
N GLU A 103 -6.04 20.61 -8.20
CA GLU A 103 -5.97 21.97 -7.67
C GLU A 103 -4.97 22.04 -6.51
N GLY A 104 -4.09 23.04 -6.52
CA GLY A 104 -3.19 23.36 -5.42
C GLY A 104 -3.61 24.67 -4.77
N VAL A 105 -3.68 24.69 -3.43
CA VAL A 105 -3.95 25.88 -2.64
C VAL A 105 -2.70 26.29 -1.87
N GLU A 106 -2.24 27.51 -2.10
CA GLU A 106 -1.07 28.10 -1.46
C GLU A 106 -1.36 29.55 -1.06
N TYR A 107 -0.94 29.98 0.13
CA TYR A 107 -1.24 31.34 0.61
C TYR A 107 -0.27 32.36 0.02
N GLU A 108 0.97 31.93 -0.26
CA GLU A 108 2.04 32.77 -0.78
C GLU A 108 1.89 33.03 -2.29
N GLU A 109 1.58 34.28 -2.67
CA GLU A 109 1.34 34.67 -4.06
C GLU A 109 2.54 34.38 -4.96
N TYR A 110 3.75 34.56 -4.43
CA TYR A 110 4.98 34.28 -5.18
C TYR A 110 5.05 32.81 -5.62
N PHE A 111 4.71 31.88 -4.72
CA PHE A 111 4.73 30.45 -5.03
C PHE A 111 3.63 30.06 -6.02
N VAL A 112 2.46 30.67 -5.90
CA VAL A 112 1.35 30.50 -6.85
C VAL A 112 1.77 30.91 -8.26
N ARG A 113 2.40 32.09 -8.41
CA ARG A 113 2.88 32.58 -9.72
C ARG A 113 3.92 31.66 -10.34
N ILE A 114 4.91 31.21 -9.57
CA ILE A 114 5.91 30.24 -10.05
C ILE A 114 5.27 28.88 -10.37
N GLY A 115 4.32 28.41 -9.56
CA GLY A 115 3.56 27.18 -9.79
C GLY A 115 2.74 27.20 -11.09
N GLY A 116 2.16 28.36 -11.43
CA GLY A 116 1.49 28.57 -12.71
C GLY A 116 2.47 28.46 -13.89
N LEU A 117 3.63 29.10 -13.81
CA LEU A 117 4.68 29.00 -14.84
C LEU A 117 5.17 27.55 -15.02
N LEU A 118 5.40 26.84 -13.91
CA LEU A 118 5.78 25.42 -13.93
C LEU A 118 4.73 24.55 -14.60
N SER A 119 3.44 24.81 -14.33
CA SER A 119 2.34 24.03 -14.93
C SER A 119 2.23 24.28 -16.44
N THR A 120 2.36 25.53 -16.87
CA THR A 120 2.43 25.89 -18.30
C THR A 120 3.63 25.25 -18.98
N TYR A 121 4.83 25.39 -18.38
CA TYR A 121 6.06 24.82 -18.93
C TYR A 121 5.98 23.29 -19.03
N ASN A 122 5.47 22.61 -18.01
CA ASN A 122 5.30 21.15 -18.04
C ASN A 122 4.08 20.67 -18.84
N ARG A 123 3.32 21.58 -19.46
CA ARG A 123 2.08 21.28 -20.21
C ARG A 123 1.03 20.55 -19.35
N ALA A 124 1.02 20.82 -18.05
CA ALA A 124 0.07 20.27 -17.09
C ALA A 124 -1.19 21.14 -17.05
N PHE A 125 -1.94 21.18 -18.14
CA PHE A 125 -3.06 22.12 -18.32
C PHE A 125 -4.28 21.84 -17.44
N ASN A 126 -4.38 20.64 -16.89
CA ASN A 126 -5.41 20.25 -15.93
C ASN A 126 -4.99 20.50 -14.47
N VAL A 127 -3.87 21.20 -14.26
CA VAL A 127 -3.38 21.61 -12.94
C VAL A 127 -3.59 23.11 -12.76
N VAL A 128 -4.22 23.47 -11.65
CA VAL A 128 -4.38 24.87 -11.25
C VAL A 128 -3.74 25.05 -9.88
N VAL A 129 -2.80 25.98 -9.77
CA VAL A 129 -2.32 26.47 -8.47
C VAL A 129 -2.95 27.83 -8.23
N ARG A 130 -3.63 28.00 -7.10
CA ARG A 130 -4.28 29.27 -6.78
C ARG A 130 -3.91 29.75 -5.39
N GLN A 131 -4.08 31.06 -5.21
CA GLN A 131 -3.92 31.66 -3.91
C GLN A 131 -5.11 31.30 -2.99
N GLY A 132 -4.80 30.96 -1.74
CA GLY A 132 -5.79 30.76 -0.69
C GLY A 132 -5.14 30.39 0.64
N ASP A 133 -5.79 30.76 1.74
CA ASP A 133 -5.36 30.44 3.09
C ASP A 133 -6.13 29.22 3.61
N ILE A 134 -5.42 28.11 3.82
CA ILE A 134 -6.03 26.85 4.29
C ILE A 134 -6.51 26.91 5.75
N THR A 135 -6.15 27.97 6.49
CA THR A 135 -6.66 28.23 7.85
C THR A 135 -8.07 28.83 7.85
N GLN A 136 -8.53 29.33 6.69
CA GLN A 136 -9.76 30.10 6.57
C GLN A 136 -10.88 29.30 5.89
N PRO A 137 -12.14 29.47 6.34
CA PRO A 137 -13.32 29.00 5.61
C PRO A 137 -13.35 29.45 4.15
N GLY A 138 -13.94 28.63 3.29
CA GLY A 138 -14.02 28.87 1.85
C GLY A 138 -12.73 28.59 1.07
N CYS A 139 -11.70 28.07 1.74
CA CYS A 139 -10.44 27.69 1.08
C CYS A 139 -10.60 26.51 0.13
N VAL A 140 -11.70 25.73 0.20
CA VAL A 140 -12.05 24.67 -0.75
C VAL A 140 -13.37 25.04 -1.43
N ARG A 141 -13.28 25.39 -2.72
CA ARG A 141 -14.39 26.05 -3.46
C ARG A 141 -15.38 25.09 -4.12
N ALA A 142 -15.04 23.80 -4.18
CA ALA A 142 -15.83 22.76 -4.82
C ALA A 142 -15.60 21.44 -4.10
N ASP A 143 -16.39 20.41 -4.43
CA ASP A 143 -16.13 19.07 -3.92
C ASP A 143 -15.03 18.38 -4.73
N PHE A 144 -14.20 17.60 -4.03
CA PHE A 144 -13.12 16.81 -4.59
C PHE A 144 -13.28 15.34 -4.19
N ASP A 145 -12.83 14.44 -5.06
CA ASP A 145 -12.83 13.02 -4.74
C ASP A 145 -11.71 12.69 -3.75
N VAL A 146 -10.54 13.31 -3.97
CA VAL A 146 -9.34 13.10 -3.17
C VAL A 146 -8.77 14.45 -2.71
N GLY A 147 -8.59 14.62 -1.40
CA GLY A 147 -7.87 15.75 -0.83
C GLY A 147 -6.54 15.31 -0.26
N ALA A 148 -5.55 16.20 -0.23
CA ALA A 148 -4.27 15.93 0.39
C ALA A 148 -3.76 17.13 1.18
N CYS A 149 -3.02 16.87 2.25
CA CYS A 149 -2.32 17.87 3.04
C CYS A 149 -0.94 17.35 3.43
N PHE A 150 0.09 17.83 2.77
CA PHE A 150 1.44 17.30 2.95
C PHE A 150 2.27 18.17 3.88
N SER A 151 2.37 17.75 5.15
CA SER A 151 3.08 18.45 6.22
C SER A 151 2.60 19.87 6.55
N ALA A 152 1.44 20.25 6.05
CA ALA A 152 0.79 21.52 6.35
C ALA A 152 -0.38 21.36 7.35
N PHE A 153 -0.55 20.15 7.92
CA PHE A 153 -1.72 19.81 8.73
C PHE A 153 -1.92 20.75 9.92
N VAL A 154 -0.85 21.23 10.55
CA VAL A 154 -0.93 22.18 11.68
C VAL A 154 -1.76 23.43 11.34
N TYR A 155 -1.71 23.89 10.08
CA TYR A 155 -2.47 25.04 9.59
C TYR A 155 -3.90 24.67 9.22
N LEU A 156 -4.10 23.45 8.69
CA LEU A 156 -5.41 22.95 8.30
C LEU A 156 -6.33 22.70 9.51
N ARG A 157 -5.78 22.39 10.69
CA ARG A 157 -6.55 21.97 11.88
C ARG A 157 -7.71 22.91 12.23
N GLN A 158 -7.56 24.22 12.03
CA GLN A 158 -8.58 25.20 12.37
C GLN A 158 -9.80 25.16 11.44
N ASN A 159 -9.62 24.64 10.22
CA ASN A 159 -10.65 24.57 9.19
C ASN A 159 -10.87 23.11 8.70
N LEU A 160 -10.48 22.13 9.52
CA LEU A 160 -10.44 20.73 9.11
C LEU A 160 -11.84 20.21 8.73
N ASP A 161 -12.86 20.50 9.54
CA ASP A 161 -14.22 19.99 9.32
C ASP A 161 -14.81 20.46 8.00
N GLU A 162 -14.64 21.75 7.65
CA GLU A 162 -15.11 22.28 6.37
C GLU A 162 -14.38 21.59 5.22
N VAL A 163 -13.05 21.49 5.28
CA VAL A 163 -12.27 20.84 4.24
C VAL A 163 -12.69 19.40 4.06
N LEU A 164 -12.78 18.61 5.13
CA LEU A 164 -13.17 17.20 5.05
C LEU A 164 -14.60 17.02 4.57
N SER A 165 -15.50 17.99 4.81
CA SER A 165 -16.87 17.97 4.26
C SER A 165 -16.89 18.05 2.72
N ARG A 166 -15.85 18.63 2.11
CA ARG A 166 -15.70 18.76 0.65
C ARG A 166 -14.95 17.60 0.00
N ILE A 167 -14.41 16.68 0.81
CA ILE A 167 -13.71 15.48 0.32
C ILE A 167 -14.67 14.29 0.33
N ARG A 168 -14.88 13.70 -0.85
CA ARG A 168 -15.87 12.64 -1.06
C ARG A 168 -15.36 11.26 -0.69
N LYS A 169 -14.13 10.91 -1.09
CA LYS A 169 -13.59 9.54 -0.94
C LYS A 169 -12.41 9.45 0.00
N LEU A 170 -11.30 10.11 -0.35
CA LEU A 170 -10.02 9.93 0.34
C LEU A 170 -9.40 11.25 0.76
N PHE A 171 -8.90 11.30 1.98
CA PHE A 171 -8.03 12.37 2.44
C PHE A 171 -6.64 11.81 2.75
N ILE A 172 -5.60 12.39 2.15
CA ILE A 172 -4.21 11.95 2.30
C ILE A 172 -3.48 12.96 3.18
N LEU A 173 -2.75 12.46 4.16
CA LEU A 173 -1.99 13.26 5.09
C LEU A 173 -0.54 12.78 5.11
N GLU A 174 0.41 13.72 5.03
CA GLU A 174 1.80 13.47 5.41
C GLU A 174 2.12 14.27 6.67
N THR A 175 2.62 13.60 7.70
CA THR A 175 2.95 14.26 8.98
C THR A 175 4.13 15.22 8.83
N HIS A 176 4.34 16.14 9.78
CA HIS A 176 5.54 16.97 9.77
C HIS A 176 6.80 16.18 10.19
N ALA A 177 6.84 15.69 11.41
CA ALA A 177 7.87 14.76 11.89
C ALA A 177 7.19 13.75 12.82
N MET A 178 7.65 12.51 12.79
CA MET A 178 7.15 11.46 13.67
C MET A 178 7.89 11.50 15.01
N GLU A 179 7.30 12.17 15.98
CA GLU A 179 7.80 12.27 17.36
C GLU A 179 6.80 11.65 18.35
N ALA A 180 7.13 11.65 19.64
CA ALA A 180 6.20 11.22 20.68
C ALA A 180 4.87 12.01 20.57
N GLY A 181 3.74 11.30 20.53
CA GLY A 181 2.42 11.92 20.40
C GLY A 181 1.96 12.22 18.97
N TRP A 182 2.73 11.86 17.93
CA TRP A 182 2.31 12.08 16.53
C TRP A 182 0.92 11.49 16.24
N PHE A 183 0.63 10.28 16.76
CA PHE A 183 -0.64 9.62 16.50
C PHE A 183 -1.83 10.47 16.94
N GLU A 184 -1.82 10.94 18.20
CA GLU A 184 -2.88 11.79 18.77
C GLU A 184 -3.02 13.13 18.04
N GLN A 185 -1.92 13.64 17.49
CA GLN A 185 -1.92 14.88 16.74
C GLN A 185 -2.62 14.75 15.38
N TYR A 186 -2.45 13.63 14.67
CA TYR A 186 -2.86 13.49 13.27
C TYR A 186 -4.05 12.55 13.04
N ILE A 187 -4.16 11.44 13.77
CA ILE A 187 -5.15 10.39 13.48
C ILE A 187 -6.54 10.76 14.03
N PRO A 188 -6.77 10.95 15.35
CA PRO A 188 -8.12 11.19 15.88
C PRO A 188 -8.84 12.40 15.26
N PRO A 189 -8.19 13.56 15.02
CA PRO A 189 -8.88 14.71 14.45
C PRO A 189 -9.47 14.45 13.06
N VAL A 190 -8.75 13.73 12.20
CA VAL A 190 -9.24 13.40 10.86
C VAL A 190 -10.23 12.23 10.91
N ALA A 191 -9.95 11.23 11.76
CA ALA A 191 -10.79 10.06 11.94
C ALA A 191 -12.20 10.38 12.47
N ALA A 192 -12.39 11.52 13.14
CA ALA A 192 -13.71 12.01 13.54
C ALA A 192 -14.67 12.22 12.35
N SER A 193 -14.14 12.58 11.17
CA SER A 193 -14.93 12.78 9.94
C SER A 193 -14.75 11.66 8.90
N LEU A 194 -13.58 11.03 8.88
CA LEU A 194 -13.19 9.97 7.95
C LEU A 194 -12.65 8.76 8.75
N PRO A 195 -13.54 7.89 9.27
CA PRO A 195 -13.20 6.96 10.34
C PRO A 195 -12.21 5.86 9.96
N HIS A 196 -12.08 5.51 8.69
CA HIS A 196 -11.18 4.44 8.27
C HIS A 196 -9.85 5.02 7.83
N TRP A 197 -8.75 4.53 8.40
CA TRP A 197 -7.42 5.04 8.07
C TRP A 197 -6.41 3.92 7.84
N ILE A 198 -5.41 4.22 7.02
CA ILE A 198 -4.26 3.35 6.77
C ILE A 198 -2.99 4.18 6.62
N LEU A 199 -1.97 3.83 7.42
CA LEU A 199 -0.61 4.28 7.22
C LEU A 199 0.03 3.37 6.17
N TYR A 200 0.32 3.94 5.01
CA TYR A 200 0.70 3.18 3.82
C TYR A 200 2.16 3.39 3.39
N GLY A 201 2.87 4.35 3.98
CA GLY A 201 4.26 4.59 3.62
C GLY A 201 4.93 5.63 4.51
N PHE A 202 6.22 5.83 4.26
CA PHE A 202 7.03 6.84 4.92
C PHE A 202 7.81 7.67 3.91
N SER A 203 8.04 8.94 4.26
CA SER A 203 8.97 9.80 3.52
C SER A 203 10.03 10.38 4.47
N ASP A 204 11.21 10.67 3.93
CA ASP A 204 12.28 11.31 4.67
C ASP A 204 11.91 12.77 5.00
N HIS A 205 12.40 13.28 6.14
CA HIS A 205 12.12 14.67 6.50
C HIS A 205 12.75 15.70 5.54
N GLY A 206 13.86 15.33 4.86
CA GLY A 206 14.60 16.16 3.88
C GLY A 206 16.10 15.80 3.81
N ARG A 207 16.89 16.52 3.00
CA ARG A 207 18.35 16.28 2.81
C ARG A 207 19.08 16.14 4.17
N GLY A 208 19.54 14.93 4.49
CA GLY A 208 20.45 14.64 5.62
C GLY A 208 19.79 14.33 6.97
N LEU A 209 18.46 14.29 7.04
CA LEU A 209 17.72 13.92 8.26
C LEU A 209 17.04 12.55 8.12
N GLU A 210 17.80 11.55 7.67
CA GLU A 210 17.31 10.17 7.43
C GLU A 210 16.75 9.50 8.70
N THR A 211 17.10 10.02 9.88
CA THR A 211 16.57 9.54 11.16
C THR A 211 15.19 10.10 11.49
N GLN A 212 14.75 11.18 10.82
CA GLN A 212 13.42 11.76 10.99
C GLN A 212 12.53 11.34 9.81
N ARG A 213 11.46 10.61 10.13
CA ARG A 213 10.47 10.15 9.16
C ARG A 213 9.18 10.95 9.23
N ARG A 214 8.44 10.94 8.13
CA ARG A 214 7.05 11.38 8.02
C ARG A 214 6.19 10.17 7.68
N ALA A 215 5.06 10.01 8.34
CA ALA A 215 4.06 9.01 7.97
C ALA A 215 3.18 9.56 6.84
N GLN A 216 2.89 8.70 5.86
CA GLN A 216 1.88 8.91 4.84
C GLN A 216 0.63 8.08 5.21
N ILE A 217 -0.50 8.76 5.35
CA ILE A 217 -1.74 8.20 5.90
C ILE A 217 -2.89 8.55 4.95
N ALA A 218 -3.70 7.56 4.59
CA ALA A 218 -4.94 7.76 3.87
C ALA A 218 -6.13 7.55 4.82
N PHE A 219 -7.14 8.42 4.72
CA PHE A 219 -8.39 8.36 5.47
C PHE A 219 -9.57 8.27 4.49
N ALA A 220 -10.60 7.50 4.85
CA ALA A 220 -11.78 7.29 4.04
C ALA A 220 -13.07 7.24 4.88
N ARG A 221 -14.20 7.52 4.23
CA ARG A 221 -15.55 7.26 4.77
C ARG A 221 -15.89 5.78 4.77
N GLU A 222 -15.53 5.10 3.69
CA GLU A 222 -15.78 3.68 3.49
C GLU A 222 -14.53 2.85 3.75
N LYS A 223 -14.71 1.69 4.37
CA LYS A 223 -13.64 0.79 4.76
C LYS A 223 -12.85 0.29 3.55
N GLU A 224 -13.56 0.01 2.46
CA GLU A 224 -13.05 -0.53 1.22
C GLU A 224 -12.10 0.46 0.53
N ASP A 225 -12.45 1.75 0.51
CA ASP A 225 -11.64 2.80 -0.13
C ASP A 225 -10.26 2.93 0.53
N ALA A 226 -10.20 2.91 1.88
CA ALA A 226 -8.92 2.92 2.59
C ALA A 226 -8.18 1.57 2.47
N GLY A 227 -8.89 0.44 2.47
CA GLY A 227 -8.28 -0.90 2.43
C GLY A 227 -7.56 -1.18 1.11
N LEU A 228 -8.09 -0.65 0.01
CA LEU A 228 -7.49 -0.79 -1.33
C LEU A 228 -6.16 -0.06 -1.47
N VAL A 229 -5.90 1.01 -0.68
CA VAL A 229 -4.67 1.80 -0.80
C VAL A 229 -3.43 0.94 -0.63
N ALA A 230 -3.37 0.11 0.42
CA ALA A 230 -2.19 -0.72 0.68
C ALA A 230 -2.02 -1.84 -0.36
N ILE A 231 -3.12 -2.44 -0.83
CA ILE A 231 -3.09 -3.51 -1.85
C ILE A 231 -2.61 -2.94 -3.19
N ASN A 232 -3.18 -1.81 -3.60
CA ASN A 232 -2.79 -1.14 -4.84
C ASN A 232 -1.35 -0.61 -4.74
N ARG A 233 -0.93 -0.13 -3.56
CA ARG A 233 0.46 0.30 -3.34
C ARG A 233 1.42 -0.87 -3.49
N ALA A 234 1.15 -2.01 -2.86
CA ALA A 234 1.97 -3.20 -3.05
C ALA A 234 2.05 -3.63 -4.52
N ALA A 235 0.97 -3.49 -5.30
CA ALA A 235 0.99 -3.77 -6.73
C ALA A 235 1.81 -2.75 -7.56
N ALA A 236 1.85 -1.50 -7.13
CA ALA A 236 2.57 -0.42 -7.81
C ALA A 236 4.05 -0.34 -7.43
N LEU A 237 4.41 -0.73 -6.20
CA LEU A 237 5.78 -0.70 -5.71
C LEU A 237 6.60 -1.88 -6.24
N SER A 238 7.87 -1.60 -6.56
CA SER A 238 8.85 -2.63 -6.88
C SER A 238 9.40 -3.32 -5.61
N LEU A 239 10.01 -4.49 -5.80
CA LEU A 239 10.61 -5.26 -4.70
C LEU A 239 11.81 -4.56 -4.03
N THR A 240 12.31 -3.48 -4.63
CA THR A 240 13.47 -2.71 -4.14
C THR A 240 13.08 -1.40 -3.46
N HIS A 241 11.79 -1.10 -3.32
CA HIS A 241 11.33 0.13 -2.68
C HIS A 241 11.72 0.17 -1.19
N SER A 242 12.02 1.37 -0.67
CA SER A 242 12.57 1.57 0.68
C SER A 242 11.62 1.18 1.81
N ASP A 243 10.31 1.07 1.55
CA ASP A 243 9.29 0.58 2.49
C ASP A 243 9.12 -0.95 2.45
N VAL A 244 9.58 -1.60 1.38
CA VAL A 244 9.54 -3.07 1.27
C VAL A 244 10.59 -3.65 2.22
N ARG A 245 10.20 -4.72 2.91
CA ARG A 245 11.02 -5.45 3.86
C ARG A 245 11.14 -6.90 3.43
N SER A 246 12.11 -7.60 4.01
CA SER A 246 12.34 -9.02 3.75
C SER A 246 11.89 -9.83 4.97
N LEU A 247 10.89 -10.69 4.77
CA LEU A 247 10.44 -11.68 5.75
C LEU A 247 11.29 -12.94 5.60
N SER A 248 11.87 -13.42 6.69
CA SER A 248 12.63 -14.68 6.72
C SER A 248 11.67 -15.87 6.79
N LEU A 249 11.60 -16.67 5.73
CA LEU A 249 10.66 -17.80 5.64
C LEU A 249 11.02 -18.95 6.60
N PRO A 250 12.30 -19.36 6.75
CA PRO A 250 12.69 -20.38 7.71
C PRO A 250 12.41 -20.00 9.16
N ASN A 251 12.50 -18.71 9.49
CA ASN A 251 12.32 -18.22 10.87
C ASN A 251 10.89 -17.75 11.17
N SER A 252 9.99 -17.73 10.19
CA SER A 252 8.61 -17.27 10.38
C SER A 252 7.67 -18.42 10.72
N ARG A 253 7.15 -18.43 11.95
CA ARG A 253 6.19 -19.45 12.42
C ARG A 253 4.90 -19.43 11.59
N ARG A 254 4.42 -18.25 11.18
CA ARG A 254 3.25 -18.14 10.28
C ARG A 254 3.49 -18.90 8.97
N ALA A 255 4.65 -18.76 8.34
CA ALA A 255 4.95 -19.45 7.08
C ALA A 255 4.97 -20.98 7.27
N GLN A 256 5.55 -21.46 8.37
CA GLN A 256 5.64 -22.89 8.67
C GLN A 256 4.28 -23.52 9.01
N THR A 257 3.41 -22.79 9.70
CA THR A 257 2.11 -23.30 10.19
C THR A 257 1.01 -23.28 9.13
N LEU A 258 1.15 -22.48 8.07
CA LEU A 258 0.23 -22.54 6.92
C LEU A 258 0.17 -23.94 6.29
N MET A 259 1.27 -24.70 6.37
CA MET A 259 1.41 -26.03 5.78
C MET A 259 1.21 -27.15 6.81
N GLY A 260 0.14 -27.08 7.60
CA GLY A 260 -0.26 -28.13 8.53
C GLY A 260 0.46 -28.11 9.89
N ASN A 261 -0.31 -28.20 10.97
CA ASN A 261 0.18 -28.01 12.34
C ASN A 261 0.54 -29.32 13.07
N ARG A 262 0.42 -30.48 12.39
CA ARG A 262 0.50 -31.80 13.02
C ARG A 262 1.62 -32.64 12.40
N GLY A 263 2.25 -33.50 13.21
CA GLY A 263 3.52 -34.18 12.88
C GLY A 263 3.61 -34.75 11.47
N ARG A 264 2.63 -35.56 11.04
CA ARG A 264 2.63 -36.16 9.70
C ARG A 264 2.50 -35.15 8.56
N SER A 265 1.65 -34.13 8.69
CA SER A 265 1.54 -33.05 7.71
C SER A 265 2.86 -32.29 7.57
N ARG A 266 3.46 -31.93 8.71
CA ARG A 266 4.71 -31.16 8.74
C ARG A 266 5.86 -31.90 8.05
N LEU A 267 5.96 -33.22 8.22
CA LEU A 267 6.94 -34.06 7.53
C LEU A 267 6.74 -34.03 6.03
N LEU A 268 5.52 -34.33 5.56
CA LEU A 268 5.19 -34.33 4.13
C LEU A 268 5.50 -33.00 3.46
N PHE A 269 5.08 -31.87 4.06
CA PHE A 269 5.35 -30.56 3.49
C PHE A 269 6.83 -30.17 3.55
N GLY A 270 7.57 -30.65 4.55
CA GLY A 270 9.02 -30.50 4.61
C GLY A 270 9.75 -31.25 3.48
N GLU A 271 9.34 -32.49 3.22
CA GLU A 271 9.86 -33.29 2.11
C GLU A 271 9.53 -32.65 0.76
N LEU A 272 8.26 -32.28 0.55
CA LEU A 272 7.82 -31.55 -0.64
C LEU A 272 8.62 -30.26 -0.85
N ARG A 273 8.83 -29.47 0.20
CA ARG A 273 9.65 -28.25 0.12
C ARG A 273 11.06 -28.56 -0.37
N ASN A 274 11.69 -29.60 0.16
CA ASN A 274 13.05 -29.96 -0.25
C ASN A 274 13.09 -30.42 -1.72
N SER A 275 12.10 -31.17 -2.18
CA SER A 275 12.00 -31.60 -3.58
C SER A 275 11.68 -30.45 -4.54
N ILE A 276 10.75 -29.56 -4.18
CA ILE A 276 10.41 -28.40 -5.02
C ILE A 276 11.58 -27.42 -5.07
N ALA A 277 12.35 -27.28 -4.00
CA ALA A 277 13.50 -26.38 -3.95
C ALA A 277 14.59 -26.70 -4.98
N THR A 278 14.66 -27.95 -5.47
CA THR A 278 15.65 -28.36 -6.49
C THR A 278 15.17 -28.18 -7.92
N LEU A 279 13.90 -27.84 -8.14
CA LEU A 279 13.35 -27.63 -9.48
C LEU A 279 13.94 -26.38 -10.15
N GLY A 280 14.12 -26.46 -11.47
CA GLY A 280 14.36 -25.32 -12.34
C GLY A 280 13.08 -24.53 -12.61
N SER A 281 13.25 -23.29 -13.10
CA SER A 281 12.15 -22.33 -13.32
C SER A 281 11.13 -22.75 -14.40
N HIS A 282 11.41 -23.81 -15.16
CA HIS A 282 10.57 -24.30 -16.26
C HIS A 282 10.07 -25.73 -16.06
N ASP A 283 10.34 -26.36 -14.91
CA ASP A 283 10.10 -27.79 -14.68
C ASP A 283 8.65 -28.09 -14.24
N GLN A 284 7.68 -27.60 -15.02
CA GLN A 284 6.25 -27.79 -14.74
C GLN A 284 5.85 -29.27 -14.68
N SER A 285 6.46 -30.12 -15.51
CA SER A 285 6.16 -31.56 -15.51
C SER A 285 6.62 -32.22 -14.21
N GLU A 286 7.80 -31.87 -13.70
CA GLU A 286 8.33 -32.45 -12.46
C GLU A 286 7.57 -31.92 -11.24
N LEU A 287 7.24 -30.62 -11.23
CA LEU A 287 6.34 -30.04 -10.22
C LEU A 287 5.01 -30.79 -10.18
N ARG A 288 4.40 -31.07 -11.33
CA ARG A 288 3.14 -31.82 -11.42
C ARG A 288 3.28 -33.21 -10.78
N GLU A 289 4.32 -33.96 -11.11
CA GLU A 289 4.51 -35.31 -10.56
C GLU A 289 4.76 -35.28 -9.04
N LEU A 290 5.55 -34.32 -8.54
CA LEU A 290 5.76 -34.13 -7.10
C LEU A 290 4.45 -33.86 -6.37
N LEU A 291 3.65 -32.91 -6.85
CA LEU A 291 2.35 -32.59 -6.25
C LEU A 291 1.38 -33.77 -6.33
N ARG A 292 1.33 -34.49 -7.46
CA ARG A 292 0.50 -35.68 -7.63
C ARG A 292 0.88 -36.80 -6.65
N SER A 293 2.18 -37.02 -6.43
CA SER A 293 2.68 -38.04 -5.50
C SER A 293 2.33 -37.77 -4.02
N ALA A 294 2.06 -36.50 -3.68
CA ALA A 294 1.65 -36.11 -2.33
C ALA A 294 0.15 -36.29 -2.07
N LEU A 295 -0.69 -36.39 -3.10
CA LEU A 295 -2.14 -36.49 -2.95
C LEU A 295 -2.59 -37.71 -2.10
N PRO A 296 -2.09 -38.95 -2.34
CA PRO A 296 -2.46 -40.09 -1.52
C PRO A 296 -2.06 -39.91 -0.04
N GLN A 297 -0.88 -39.35 0.21
CA GLN A 297 -0.38 -39.10 1.56
C GLN A 297 -1.22 -38.06 2.29
N LEU A 298 -1.63 -36.98 1.61
CA LEU A 298 -2.55 -35.99 2.16
C LEU A 298 -3.92 -36.60 2.48
N ASP A 299 -4.42 -37.51 1.66
CA ASP A 299 -5.67 -38.22 1.92
C ASP A 299 -5.57 -39.14 3.14
N GLU A 300 -4.47 -39.89 3.30
CA GLU A 300 -4.21 -40.71 4.49
C GLU A 300 -4.14 -39.87 5.77
N ILE A 301 -3.40 -38.75 5.73
CA ILE A 301 -3.25 -37.82 6.84
C ILE A 301 -4.61 -37.24 7.24
N ARG A 302 -5.39 -36.80 6.26
CA ARG A 302 -6.73 -36.24 6.45
C ARG A 302 -7.67 -37.24 7.11
N ILE A 303 -7.68 -38.49 6.63
CA ILE A 303 -8.48 -39.59 7.21
C ILE A 303 -8.05 -39.86 8.66
N ALA A 304 -6.75 -39.97 8.92
CA ALA A 304 -6.21 -40.23 10.25
C ALA A 304 -6.59 -39.14 11.27
N TYR A 305 -6.75 -37.89 10.82
CA TYR A 305 -7.18 -36.76 11.66
C TYR A 305 -8.69 -36.53 11.67
N GLY A 306 -9.50 -37.40 11.05
CA GLY A 306 -10.96 -37.28 11.02
C GLY A 306 -11.46 -36.04 10.27
N GLN A 307 -10.65 -35.45 9.39
CA GLN A 307 -11.05 -34.29 8.60
C GLN A 307 -11.95 -34.73 7.44
N THR A 308 -13.23 -34.36 7.48
CA THR A 308 -14.21 -34.63 6.41
C THR A 308 -14.39 -33.41 5.52
N LYS A 309 -15.13 -33.55 4.40
CA LYS A 309 -15.48 -32.41 3.53
C LYS A 309 -16.21 -31.28 4.27
N THR A 310 -16.93 -31.61 5.34
CA THR A 310 -17.72 -30.66 6.15
C THR A 310 -16.90 -29.98 7.24
N HIS A 311 -15.72 -30.51 7.59
CA HIS A 311 -14.83 -29.93 8.58
C HIS A 311 -13.63 -29.34 7.84
N PHE A 312 -13.64 -28.02 7.62
CA PHE A 312 -12.61 -27.30 6.87
C PHE A 312 -11.24 -27.37 7.58
N GLY A 313 -10.55 -28.50 7.41
CA GLY A 313 -9.22 -28.75 7.93
C GLY A 313 -8.16 -28.28 6.95
N THR A 314 -7.02 -27.83 7.47
CA THR A 314 -5.88 -27.37 6.68
C THR A 314 -5.41 -28.42 5.67
N ASP A 315 -5.40 -29.70 6.04
CA ASP A 315 -4.90 -30.76 5.17
C ASP A 315 -5.87 -31.07 4.02
N TYR A 316 -7.19 -31.03 4.27
CA TYR A 316 -8.20 -31.17 3.21
C TYR A 316 -8.10 -30.03 2.19
N TYR A 317 -7.93 -28.80 2.66
CA TYR A 317 -7.73 -27.63 1.80
C TYR A 317 -6.53 -27.83 0.86
N TRP A 318 -5.37 -28.20 1.41
CA TRP A 318 -4.14 -28.40 0.61
C TRP A 318 -4.26 -29.55 -0.38
N ARG A 319 -4.92 -30.65 0.00
CA ARG A 319 -5.21 -31.76 -0.92
C ARG A 319 -5.99 -31.29 -2.14
N VAL A 320 -7.06 -30.52 -1.93
CA VAL A 320 -7.89 -30.02 -3.04
C VAL A 320 -7.14 -28.99 -3.89
N LEU A 321 -6.35 -28.11 -3.27
CA LEU A 321 -5.55 -27.14 -4.00
C LEU A 321 -4.46 -27.83 -4.86
N PHE A 322 -3.75 -28.83 -4.32
CA PHE A 322 -2.74 -29.56 -5.08
C PHE A 322 -3.35 -30.34 -6.25
N ASP A 323 -4.49 -30.99 -6.03
CA ASP A 323 -5.25 -31.67 -7.09
C ASP A 323 -5.68 -30.67 -8.18
N GLY A 324 -6.14 -29.47 -7.77
CA GLY A 324 -6.43 -28.37 -8.67
C GLY A 324 -5.21 -27.88 -9.48
N ILE A 325 -4.03 -27.80 -8.86
CA ILE A 325 -2.79 -27.41 -9.57
C ILE A 325 -2.37 -28.50 -10.55
N VAL A 326 -2.42 -29.79 -10.16
CA VAL A 326 -2.12 -30.92 -11.05
C VAL A 326 -3.04 -30.88 -12.27
N HIS A 327 -4.34 -30.77 -12.05
CA HIS A 327 -5.32 -30.66 -13.13
C HIS A 327 -5.08 -29.42 -14.01
N TYR A 328 -4.69 -28.28 -13.44
CA TYR A 328 -4.36 -27.07 -14.19
C TYR A 328 -3.15 -27.28 -15.13
N LEU A 329 -2.10 -27.94 -14.62
CA LEU A 329 -0.88 -28.24 -15.40
C LEU A 329 -1.13 -29.28 -16.50
N GLU A 330 -2.00 -30.27 -16.26
CA GLU A 330 -2.38 -31.27 -17.27
C GLU A 330 -3.15 -30.68 -18.44
N ASN A 331 -4.04 -29.72 -18.17
CA ASN A 331 -4.93 -29.15 -19.15
C ASN A 331 -4.39 -27.82 -19.74
N LEU A 332 -3.20 -27.41 -19.33
CA LEU A 332 -2.59 -26.12 -19.70
C LEU A 332 -3.51 -24.92 -19.42
N GLY A 333 -4.29 -25.01 -18.35
CA GLY A 333 -5.31 -24.01 -18.01
C GLY A 333 -6.34 -24.50 -17.00
N LEU A 334 -7.12 -23.56 -16.48
CA LEU A 334 -8.21 -23.85 -15.55
C LEU A 334 -9.47 -24.22 -16.33
N THR A 335 -10.01 -25.41 -16.07
CA THR A 335 -11.25 -25.90 -16.69
C THR A 335 -12.36 -26.05 -15.66
N PRO A 336 -13.63 -26.18 -16.09
CA PRO A 336 -14.77 -26.41 -15.20
C PRO A 336 -14.67 -27.67 -14.34
N ALA A 337 -13.96 -28.70 -14.85
CA ALA A 337 -13.74 -29.96 -14.16
C ALA A 337 -12.66 -29.88 -13.05
N ASN A 338 -11.99 -28.73 -12.92
CA ASN A 338 -10.90 -28.59 -11.96
C ASN A 338 -11.40 -28.76 -10.50
N PRO A 339 -10.82 -29.69 -9.72
CA PRO A 339 -11.27 -30.01 -8.36
C PRO A 339 -11.31 -28.80 -7.43
N TYR A 340 -10.34 -27.88 -7.57
CA TYR A 340 -10.26 -26.69 -6.74
C TYR A 340 -11.33 -25.67 -7.12
N LEU A 341 -11.64 -25.50 -8.41
CA LEU A 341 -12.73 -24.61 -8.84
C LEU A 341 -14.09 -25.10 -8.30
N ILE A 342 -14.37 -26.40 -8.45
CA ILE A 342 -15.61 -27.02 -7.95
C ILE A 342 -15.73 -26.79 -6.44
N PHE A 343 -14.67 -27.11 -5.70
CA PHE A 343 -14.63 -26.92 -4.25
C PHE A 343 -14.86 -25.47 -3.81
N MET A 344 -14.20 -24.50 -4.45
CA MET A 344 -14.36 -23.09 -4.08
C MET A 344 -15.79 -22.57 -4.33
N ARG A 345 -16.45 -23.04 -5.40
CA ARG A 345 -17.85 -22.71 -5.69
C ARG A 345 -18.81 -23.35 -4.69
N GLU A 346 -18.56 -24.60 -4.29
CA GLU A 346 -19.32 -25.29 -3.25
C GLU A 346 -19.21 -24.57 -1.90
N LEU A 347 -18.02 -24.14 -1.49
CA LEU A 347 -17.85 -23.40 -0.23
C LEU A 347 -18.62 -22.08 -0.22
N VAL A 348 -18.59 -21.33 -1.32
CA VAL A 348 -19.32 -20.08 -1.46
C VAL A 348 -20.82 -20.31 -1.46
N SER A 349 -21.33 -21.33 -2.17
CA SER A 349 -22.78 -21.60 -2.21
C SER A 349 -23.33 -22.05 -0.85
N GLN A 350 -22.48 -22.61 0.01
CA GLN A 350 -22.80 -22.97 1.39
C GLN A 350 -22.66 -21.81 2.39
N GLY A 351 -22.18 -20.63 1.96
CA GLY A 351 -21.86 -19.52 2.86
C GLY A 351 -20.68 -19.81 3.80
N ALA A 352 -19.86 -20.81 3.47
CA ALA A 352 -18.72 -21.26 4.28
C ALA A 352 -17.39 -20.60 3.87
N TYR A 353 -17.45 -19.58 3.02
CA TYR A 353 -16.28 -18.84 2.52
C TYR A 353 -16.55 -17.34 2.47
N ASP A 354 -15.51 -16.56 2.13
CA ASP A 354 -15.55 -15.11 2.03
C ASP A 354 -16.77 -14.63 1.19
N ALA A 355 -17.65 -13.86 1.84
CA ALA A 355 -18.85 -13.31 1.20
C ALA A 355 -18.52 -12.44 -0.02
N GLY A 356 -17.37 -11.78 -0.05
CA GLY A 356 -16.89 -11.00 -1.19
C GLY A 356 -16.58 -11.84 -2.43
N MET A 357 -16.42 -13.15 -2.28
CA MET A 357 -16.19 -14.08 -3.40
C MET A 357 -17.49 -14.61 -4.02
N THR A 358 -18.66 -14.32 -3.43
CA THR A 358 -19.96 -14.78 -3.93
C THR A 358 -20.21 -14.35 -5.36
N TYR A 359 -19.99 -13.07 -5.64
CA TYR A 359 -20.16 -12.51 -6.98
C TYR A 359 -19.12 -13.09 -7.95
N GLU A 360 -17.85 -13.17 -7.54
CA GLU A 360 -16.75 -13.67 -8.39
C GLU A 360 -16.84 -15.16 -8.74
N LEU A 361 -17.48 -15.98 -7.91
CA LEU A 361 -17.63 -17.42 -8.12
C LEU A 361 -19.04 -17.85 -8.51
N ALA A 362 -19.94 -16.89 -8.79
CA ALA A 362 -21.34 -17.16 -9.11
C ALA A 362 -21.51 -17.98 -10.39
N THR A 363 -20.79 -17.61 -11.45
CA THR A 363 -20.78 -18.34 -12.73
C THR A 363 -19.44 -19.00 -12.97
N GLU A 364 -19.43 -19.96 -13.89
CA GLU A 364 -18.23 -20.70 -14.25
C GLU A 364 -17.16 -19.80 -14.88
N GLU A 365 -17.57 -18.95 -15.83
CA GLU A 365 -16.68 -18.05 -16.55
C GLU A 365 -15.98 -17.09 -15.60
N ARG A 366 -16.73 -16.57 -14.61
CA ARG A 366 -16.20 -15.65 -13.62
C ARG A 366 -15.30 -16.36 -12.61
N ALA A 367 -15.68 -17.57 -12.19
CA ALA A 367 -14.85 -18.40 -11.34
C ALA A 367 -13.51 -18.71 -12.02
N ILE A 368 -13.52 -19.04 -13.31
CA ILE A 368 -12.30 -19.26 -14.11
C ILE A 368 -11.47 -17.97 -14.19
N ALA A 369 -12.09 -16.84 -14.58
CA ALA A 369 -11.40 -15.55 -14.65
C ALA A 369 -10.76 -15.12 -13.32
N ARG A 370 -11.39 -15.48 -12.20
CA ARG A 370 -10.89 -15.18 -10.85
C ARG A 370 -9.79 -16.13 -10.37
N LEU A 371 -9.94 -17.43 -10.62
CA LEU A 371 -9.08 -18.47 -10.04
C LEU A 371 -7.91 -18.88 -10.94
N ALA A 372 -8.02 -18.74 -12.27
CA ALA A 372 -6.92 -19.10 -13.18
C ALA A 372 -5.65 -18.29 -12.90
N PRO A 373 -5.70 -16.94 -12.78
CA PRO A 373 -4.51 -16.15 -12.44
C PRO A 373 -3.94 -16.49 -11.06
N ARG A 374 -4.78 -16.99 -10.14
CA ARG A 374 -4.35 -17.44 -8.81
C ARG A 374 -3.51 -18.72 -8.91
N LEU A 375 -3.98 -19.73 -9.64
CA LEU A 375 -3.23 -20.98 -9.84
C LEU A 375 -1.95 -20.76 -10.64
N GLU A 376 -2.03 -19.99 -11.73
CA GLU A 376 -0.88 -19.58 -12.51
C GLU A 376 0.20 -18.93 -11.63
N ARG A 377 -0.20 -17.99 -10.77
CA ARG A 377 0.72 -17.31 -9.84
C ARG A 377 1.32 -18.27 -8.82
N ILE A 378 0.54 -19.21 -8.28
CA ILE A 378 1.08 -20.22 -7.34
C ILE A 378 2.12 -21.09 -8.03
N VAL A 379 1.82 -21.60 -9.23
CA VAL A 379 2.76 -22.39 -10.05
C VAL A 379 4.03 -21.59 -10.33
N SER A 380 3.88 -20.34 -10.77
CA SER A 380 4.99 -19.43 -11.04
C SER A 380 5.87 -19.23 -9.80
N ILE A 381 5.27 -19.01 -8.62
CA ILE A 381 6.03 -18.86 -7.36
C ILE A 381 6.77 -20.14 -7.01
N LEU A 382 6.15 -21.31 -7.14
CA LEU A 382 6.77 -22.60 -6.83
C LEU A 382 8.02 -22.87 -7.69
N LEU A 383 8.01 -22.44 -8.95
CA LEU A 383 9.13 -22.63 -9.88
C LEU A 383 10.18 -21.51 -9.83
N THR A 384 9.74 -20.26 -9.71
CA THR A 384 10.64 -19.08 -9.80
C THR A 384 11.14 -18.60 -8.45
N LYS A 385 10.49 -19.02 -7.35
CA LYS A 385 10.77 -18.58 -5.98
C LYS A 385 10.63 -17.06 -5.80
N ALA A 386 9.77 -16.44 -6.61
CA ALA A 386 9.56 -15.00 -6.64
C ALA A 386 8.07 -14.65 -6.68
N ILE A 387 7.72 -13.52 -6.07
CA ILE A 387 6.38 -12.91 -6.16
C ILE A 387 6.46 -11.60 -6.95
N PRO A 388 5.42 -11.26 -7.74
CA PRO A 388 5.42 -10.05 -8.57
C PRO A 388 5.23 -8.76 -7.75
N SER A 389 4.69 -8.88 -6.53
CA SER A 389 4.45 -7.76 -5.62
C SER A 389 4.60 -8.22 -4.18
N PRO A 390 5.10 -7.35 -3.27
CA PRO A 390 5.24 -7.68 -1.86
C PRO A 390 3.91 -8.10 -1.23
N LEU A 391 3.97 -8.98 -0.22
CA LEU A 391 2.80 -9.31 0.60
C LEU A 391 2.49 -8.16 1.55
N VAL A 392 1.22 -7.79 1.70
CA VAL A 392 0.84 -6.75 2.65
C VAL A 392 0.65 -7.36 4.03
N ILE A 393 1.33 -6.81 5.03
CA ILE A 393 1.25 -7.25 6.41
C ILE A 393 0.61 -6.15 7.23
N PHE A 394 -0.57 -6.45 7.78
CA PHE A 394 -1.37 -5.47 8.50
C PHE A 394 -1.12 -5.56 10.00
N ASN A 395 -0.92 -4.39 10.59
CA ASN A 395 -0.68 -4.16 12.02
C ASN A 395 0.45 -5.04 12.60
N PRO A 396 1.65 -5.08 11.99
CA PRO A 396 2.79 -5.76 12.60
C PRO A 396 3.21 -5.03 13.88
N LEU A 397 3.30 -5.78 14.97
CA LEU A 397 3.69 -5.30 16.31
C LEU A 397 4.98 -5.97 16.74
N ALA A 398 6.00 -5.19 17.07
CA ALA A 398 7.30 -5.73 17.48
C ALA A 398 7.17 -6.48 18.82
N VAL A 399 7.64 -7.73 18.87
CA VAL A 399 7.57 -8.57 20.07
C VAL A 399 8.26 -7.93 21.28
N PRO A 400 9.46 -7.31 21.17
CA PRO A 400 10.09 -6.60 22.29
C PRO A 400 9.28 -5.40 22.82
N GLY A 401 8.42 -4.80 21.99
CA GLY A 401 7.46 -3.78 22.41
C GLY A 401 6.35 -4.39 23.25
N LEU A 402 5.76 -5.49 22.77
CA LEU A 402 4.72 -6.23 23.48
C LEU A 402 5.22 -6.75 24.84
N THR A 403 6.42 -7.33 24.91
CA THR A 403 6.96 -7.84 26.18
C THR A 403 7.13 -6.74 27.24
N ARG A 404 7.49 -5.52 26.84
CA ARG A 404 7.59 -4.38 27.77
C ARG A 404 6.24 -3.94 28.34
N GLU A 405 5.16 -4.18 27.60
CA GLU A 405 3.79 -3.91 28.06
C GLU A 405 3.18 -5.12 28.81
N GLY A 406 3.98 -6.14 29.14
CA GLY A 406 3.56 -7.28 29.95
C GLY A 406 3.05 -8.51 29.19
N TYR A 407 3.13 -8.52 27.86
CA TYR A 407 2.76 -9.69 27.05
C TYR A 407 3.87 -10.75 27.05
N THR A 408 3.53 -12.01 27.27
CA THR A 408 4.51 -13.11 27.34
C THR A 408 4.40 -14.01 26.12
N PRO A 409 5.50 -14.46 25.47
CA PRO A 409 5.45 -15.33 24.29
C PRO A 409 4.58 -16.60 24.43
N GLN A 410 4.27 -17.02 25.66
CA GLN A 410 3.41 -18.15 26.01
C GLN A 410 1.92 -17.84 25.97
N ASP A 411 1.53 -16.56 25.85
CA ASP A 411 0.15 -16.19 25.58
C ASP A 411 -0.24 -16.82 24.24
N SER A 412 -1.13 -17.82 24.26
CA SER A 412 -1.60 -18.56 23.07
C SER A 412 -2.07 -17.67 21.91
N GLN A 413 -2.38 -16.40 22.20
CA GLN A 413 -2.76 -15.37 21.26
C GLN A 413 -1.56 -14.82 20.45
N LEU A 414 -0.32 -15.05 20.88
CA LEU A 414 0.91 -14.63 20.22
C LEU A 414 1.46 -15.65 19.22
N ASP A 415 0.86 -16.83 19.04
CA ASP A 415 1.41 -17.96 18.29
C ASP A 415 1.74 -17.70 16.80
N GLU A 416 1.31 -16.56 16.25
CA GLU A 416 1.57 -16.15 14.87
C GLU A 416 2.55 -14.98 14.79
N HIS A 417 3.84 -15.33 14.73
CA HIS A 417 4.93 -14.38 14.49
C HIS A 417 5.57 -14.57 13.11
N ILE A 418 6.06 -13.45 12.59
CA ILE A 418 6.98 -13.37 11.45
C ILE A 418 8.33 -12.83 11.93
N HIS A 419 9.37 -13.15 11.18
CA HIS A 419 10.69 -12.58 11.39
C HIS A 419 11.02 -11.65 10.22
N ILE A 420 11.20 -10.35 10.49
CA ILE A 420 11.65 -9.37 9.49
C ILE A 420 13.16 -9.23 9.62
N GLU A 421 13.88 -9.50 8.52
CA GLU A 421 15.35 -9.47 8.48
C GLU A 421 15.88 -8.10 8.93
N GLY A 422 16.86 -8.11 9.84
CA GLY A 422 17.45 -6.90 10.42
C GLY A 422 16.55 -6.14 11.42
N ARG A 423 15.31 -6.59 11.66
CA ARG A 423 14.35 -5.93 12.56
C ARG A 423 13.86 -6.82 13.70
N GLY A 424 13.90 -8.14 13.53
CA GLY A 424 13.50 -9.10 14.56
C GLY A 424 12.07 -9.62 14.40
N GLU A 425 11.47 -10.04 15.52
CA GLU A 425 10.17 -10.70 15.52
C GLU A 425 9.00 -9.72 15.64
N TYR A 426 7.97 -9.97 14.83
CA TYR A 426 6.73 -9.21 14.81
C TYR A 426 5.55 -10.15 14.95
N ARG A 427 4.61 -9.82 15.82
CA ARG A 427 3.27 -10.37 15.81
C ARG A 427 2.52 -9.74 14.65
N ILE A 428 1.80 -10.54 13.89
CA ILE A 428 0.92 -10.04 12.83
C ILE A 428 -0.50 -10.46 13.09
N GLN A 429 -1.42 -9.66 12.60
CA GLN A 429 -2.83 -10.00 12.68
C GLN A 429 -3.35 -10.56 11.36
N TYR A 430 -3.02 -9.89 10.27
CA TYR A 430 -3.52 -10.24 8.97
C TYR A 430 -2.42 -10.06 7.92
N ILE A 431 -2.37 -11.01 6.99
CA ILE A 431 -1.49 -10.96 5.82
C ILE A 431 -2.34 -11.18 4.57
N ASP A 432 -2.23 -10.25 3.62
CA ASP A 432 -2.79 -10.45 2.30
C ASP A 432 -1.91 -11.43 1.52
N GLY A 433 -2.50 -12.55 1.12
CA GLY A 433 -1.82 -13.55 0.29
C GLY A 433 -1.19 -14.73 1.04
N ASN A 434 -1.91 -15.34 1.99
CA ASN A 434 -1.49 -16.61 2.61
C ASN A 434 -1.08 -17.68 1.60
N HIS A 435 -1.75 -17.79 0.44
CA HIS A 435 -1.34 -18.73 -0.63
C HIS A 435 0.02 -18.39 -1.24
N ARG A 436 0.32 -17.09 -1.41
CA ARG A 436 1.62 -16.64 -1.92
C ARG A 436 2.71 -16.91 -0.88
N LEU A 437 2.45 -16.66 0.40
CA LEU A 437 3.38 -16.96 1.49
C LEU A 437 3.68 -18.47 1.56
N ALA A 438 2.64 -19.30 1.51
CA ALA A 438 2.77 -20.75 1.51
C ALA A 438 3.55 -21.27 0.28
N ALA A 439 3.24 -20.75 -0.91
CA ALA A 439 3.96 -21.11 -2.13
C ALA A 439 5.44 -20.69 -2.06
N MET A 440 5.76 -19.50 -1.53
CA MET A 440 7.13 -19.06 -1.29
C MET A 440 7.86 -19.98 -0.30
N TRP A 441 7.20 -20.43 0.76
CA TRP A 441 7.80 -21.36 1.70
C TRP A 441 8.06 -22.74 1.06
N LEU A 442 7.07 -23.27 0.34
CA LEU A 442 7.15 -24.56 -0.37
C LEU A 442 8.19 -24.55 -1.49
N SER A 443 8.39 -23.42 -2.16
CA SER A 443 9.40 -23.29 -3.22
C SER A 443 10.84 -23.36 -2.71
N GLY A 444 11.03 -23.36 -1.38
CA GLY A 444 12.34 -23.35 -0.74
C GLY A 444 12.99 -21.97 -0.71
N ALA A 445 12.26 -20.89 -1.01
CA ALA A 445 12.78 -19.54 -0.85
C ALA A 445 13.22 -19.29 0.61
N SER A 446 14.30 -18.51 0.78
CA SER A 446 14.80 -18.11 2.10
C SER A 446 14.06 -16.88 2.63
N SER A 447 13.58 -16.01 1.75
CA SER A 447 12.89 -14.78 2.11
C SER A 447 11.70 -14.48 1.20
N CYS A 448 10.84 -13.57 1.68
CA CYS A 448 9.67 -13.10 0.96
C CYS A 448 9.57 -11.57 1.13
N PRO A 449 9.38 -10.80 0.04
CA PRO A 449 9.22 -9.36 0.15
C PRO A 449 7.84 -9.01 0.72
N VAL A 450 7.81 -8.09 1.66
CA VAL A 450 6.60 -7.70 2.40
C VAL A 450 6.50 -6.18 2.55
N LEU A 451 5.27 -5.67 2.60
CA LEU A 451 4.93 -4.28 2.85
C LEU A 451 4.17 -4.18 4.19
N PRO A 452 4.84 -3.74 5.27
CA PRO A 452 4.19 -3.45 6.56
C PRO A 452 3.24 -2.25 6.44
N VAL A 453 2.01 -2.39 6.93
CA VAL A 453 1.02 -1.30 6.98
C VAL A 453 0.27 -1.32 8.30
N TRP A 454 -0.21 -0.15 8.74
CA TRP A 454 -0.97 -0.01 9.98
C TRP A 454 -2.33 0.62 9.71
N THR A 455 -3.38 0.10 10.32
CA THR A 455 -4.76 0.49 10.00
C THR A 455 -5.73 0.09 11.09
N ASN A 456 -6.88 0.78 11.15
CA ASN A 456 -8.04 0.35 11.94
C ASN A 456 -9.08 -0.48 11.15
N ILE A 457 -8.83 -0.75 9.86
CA ILE A 457 -9.72 -1.53 8.96
C ILE A 457 -9.76 -2.99 9.37
N PHE A 458 -8.59 -3.58 9.61
CA PHE A 458 -8.44 -4.90 10.19
C PHE A 458 -8.27 -4.66 11.69
N GLY A 459 -9.39 -4.53 12.40
CA GLY A 459 -9.36 -4.24 13.83
C GLY A 459 -8.65 -5.36 14.56
N LEU A 460 -7.64 -5.05 15.38
CA LEU A 460 -6.93 -5.98 16.26
C LEU A 460 -7.96 -6.80 17.01
N ASP A 461 -8.06 -8.08 16.66
CA ASP A 461 -9.20 -8.92 16.99
C ASP A 461 -9.51 -8.81 18.49
N LYS A 462 -10.72 -8.33 18.81
CA LYS A 462 -11.14 -8.00 20.19
C LYS A 462 -11.03 -9.22 21.12
N THR A 463 -11.15 -10.42 20.55
CA THR A 463 -10.96 -11.71 21.23
C THR A 463 -9.48 -12.07 21.45
N SER A 464 -8.59 -11.65 20.57
CA SER A 464 -7.13 -11.91 20.64
C SER A 464 -6.37 -11.01 21.62
N PHE A 465 -7.06 -10.07 22.27
CA PHE A 465 -6.59 -9.22 23.37
C PHE A 465 -7.63 -9.12 24.50
N ALA A 466 -8.55 -10.09 24.61
CA ALA A 466 -9.69 -10.12 25.54
C ALA A 466 -9.34 -10.12 27.04
N VAL A 467 -8.07 -10.00 27.41
CA VAL A 467 -7.65 -9.81 28.81
C VAL A 467 -8.14 -8.47 29.36
N PHE A 468 -8.50 -7.52 28.50
CA PHE A 468 -9.15 -6.28 28.90
C PHE A 468 -10.67 -6.43 28.74
N ALA A 469 -11.37 -6.65 29.85
CA ALA A 469 -12.83 -6.70 29.92
C ALA A 469 -13.53 -5.35 29.63
N ASP A 470 -12.77 -4.36 29.14
CA ASP A 470 -13.18 -2.97 28.98
C ASP A 470 -12.63 -2.46 27.65
N SER A 471 -13.51 -2.22 26.67
CA SER A 471 -13.15 -1.78 25.32
C SER A 471 -12.36 -0.48 25.33
N ASP A 472 -12.62 0.39 26.32
CA ASP A 472 -11.91 1.65 26.51
C ASP A 472 -10.44 1.45 26.92
N LYS A 473 -10.09 0.32 27.54
CA LYS A 473 -8.70 -0.01 27.89
C LYS A 473 -7.91 -0.62 26.73
N GLN A 474 -8.57 -1.31 25.79
CA GLN A 474 -7.93 -1.87 24.60
C GLN A 474 -7.42 -0.77 23.67
N ASP A 475 -8.28 0.20 23.34
CA ASP A 475 -7.90 1.32 22.47
C ASP A 475 -6.78 2.17 23.09
N ARG A 476 -6.79 2.33 24.42
CA ARG A 476 -5.72 3.03 25.17
C ARG A 476 -4.36 2.34 25.16
N LEU A 477 -4.28 1.03 24.91
CA LEU A 477 -3.02 0.27 24.89
C LEU A 477 -2.54 -0.04 23.46
N LEU A 478 -3.47 -0.37 22.56
CA LEU A 478 -3.16 -0.74 21.18
C LEU A 478 -2.67 0.48 20.37
N VAL A 479 -3.27 1.65 20.57
CA VAL A 479 -2.86 2.87 19.87
C VAL A 479 -1.41 3.27 20.19
N PRO A 480 -0.99 3.36 21.47
CA PRO A 480 0.42 3.59 21.80
C PRO A 480 1.35 2.50 21.28
N LEU A 481 0.93 1.23 21.30
CA LEU A 481 1.73 0.12 20.77
C LEU A 481 1.92 0.18 19.26
N LEU A 482 0.87 0.53 18.52
CA LEU A 482 0.94 0.78 17.07
C LEU A 482 1.88 1.96 16.80
N ALA A 483 1.69 3.09 17.49
CA ALA A 483 2.53 4.27 17.33
C ALA A 483 4.01 4.00 17.64
N LYS A 484 4.31 3.21 18.68
CA LYS A 484 5.67 2.76 19.01
C LYS A 484 6.23 1.79 17.97
N SER A 485 5.42 0.83 17.49
CA SER A 485 5.85 -0.17 16.51
C SER A 485 6.20 0.47 15.16
N VAL A 486 5.45 1.49 14.77
CA VAL A 486 5.74 2.31 13.59
C VAL A 486 7.13 2.97 13.67
N LEU A 487 7.53 3.43 14.85
CA LEU A 487 8.86 4.04 15.06
C LEU A 487 10.00 3.01 15.11
N GLN A 488 9.71 1.72 15.29
CA GLN A 488 10.70 0.65 15.39
C GLN A 488 11.01 -0.02 14.03
N LEU A 489 10.13 0.15 13.03
CA LEU A 489 10.22 -0.38 11.66
C LEU A 489 10.83 0.63 10.66
#